data_AF-A0A6L8GD75-F1
#
_entry.id   AF-A0A6L8GD75-F1
#
_cell.length_a   1.000
_cell.length_b   1.000
_cell.length_c   1.000
_cell.angle_alpha   90.00
_cell.angle_beta   90.00
_cell.angle_gamma   90.00
#
_symmetry.space_group_name_H-M   'P 1'
#
loop_
_entity.id
_entity.type
_entity.pdbx_description
1 polymer ?
#
loop_
_entity_poly.entity_id
_entity_poly.type
_entity_poly.pdbx_seq_one_letter_code
_entity_poly.pdbx_strand_id
1 'polypeptide(L)'
;MDWENDAFTADRTGRPPLGSILRYQRDGTPTLLRRDLIVSGDQLTDATFIYSQGQPAVNVRLNSQGGNRMLETTQANLNRPMAVLYVEEKPELLERDGEQIIRNTREETVINVATIRGIFSTNFQITGVTPFEGQDLALLLRAGALATPIFKVEERTIGPSLGQDNIDRGRAAVLTGFLLVVLFMAAYYRVFGLTADLALFANLVLIVALLSMLQASLTLPGIAGIVLTVGMAVD
;
A
#
# COMPACT_ATOMS: atom_id res chain seq x y z
N MET A 1 -15.53 -14.21 -20.12
CA MET A 1 -14.69 -15.41 -20.29
C MET A 1 -15.01 -16.02 -21.64
N ASP A 2 -14.07 -16.75 -22.25
CA ASP A 2 -14.40 -17.68 -23.34
C ASP A 2 -14.79 -19.00 -22.67
N TRP A 3 -16.07 -19.35 -22.78
CA TRP A 3 -16.68 -20.51 -22.11
C TRP A 3 -16.95 -21.66 -23.09
N GLU A 4 -16.74 -21.44 -24.39
CA GLU A 4 -16.98 -22.42 -25.45
C GLU A 4 -15.74 -23.29 -25.70
N ASN A 5 -14.56 -22.76 -25.40
CA ASN A 5 -13.28 -23.44 -25.57
C ASN A 5 -12.65 -23.88 -24.24
N ASP A 6 -11.84 -24.94 -24.29
CA ASP A 6 -11.14 -25.47 -23.12
C ASP A 6 -9.78 -24.77 -22.88
N ALA A 7 -9.64 -24.18 -21.69
CA ALA A 7 -8.44 -23.48 -21.27
C ALA A 7 -7.23 -24.41 -21.04
N PHE A 8 -7.45 -25.64 -20.56
CA PHE A 8 -6.37 -26.59 -20.30
C PHE A 8 -5.75 -27.11 -21.60
N THR A 9 -6.57 -27.31 -22.63
CA THR A 9 -6.07 -27.65 -23.96
C THR A 9 -5.24 -26.51 -24.57
N ALA A 10 -5.68 -25.25 -24.41
CA ALA A 10 -4.92 -24.09 -24.88
C ALA A 10 -3.56 -23.94 -24.16
N ASP A 11 -3.54 -24.20 -22.84
CA ASP A 11 -2.33 -24.18 -22.02
C ASP A 11 -1.33 -25.25 -22.46
N ARG A 12 -1.77 -26.50 -22.60
CA ARG A 12 -0.91 -27.62 -23.05
C ARG A 12 -0.33 -27.41 -24.44
N THR A 13 -1.08 -26.78 -25.34
CA THR A 13 -0.66 -26.57 -26.74
C THR A 13 0.08 -25.26 -26.96
N GLY A 14 0.07 -24.35 -25.97
CA GLY A 14 0.59 -22.99 -26.09
C GLY A 14 -0.12 -22.14 -27.13
N ARG A 15 -1.32 -22.54 -27.59
CA ARG A 15 -2.05 -21.90 -28.69
C ARG A 15 -3.50 -21.64 -28.30
N PRO A 16 -3.84 -20.44 -27.83
CA PRO A 16 -5.23 -20.09 -27.58
C PRO A 16 -6.05 -20.02 -28.89
N PRO A 17 -7.36 -20.34 -28.86
CA PRO A 17 -8.26 -20.16 -29.99
C PRO A 17 -8.25 -18.73 -30.53
N LEU A 18 -8.63 -18.57 -31.81
CA LEU A 18 -8.77 -17.26 -32.43
C LEU A 18 -9.80 -16.42 -31.66
N GLY A 19 -9.45 -15.16 -31.38
CA GLY A 19 -10.31 -14.26 -30.59
C GLY A 19 -10.17 -14.41 -29.07
N SER A 20 -9.40 -15.39 -28.60
CA SER A 20 -9.18 -15.64 -27.17
C SER A 20 -7.75 -15.33 -26.74
N ILE A 21 -7.58 -15.09 -25.45
CA ILE A 21 -6.29 -14.93 -24.77
C ILE A 21 -6.26 -15.87 -23.57
N LEU A 22 -5.14 -16.59 -23.43
CA LEU A 22 -4.88 -17.41 -22.26
C LEU A 22 -4.28 -16.54 -21.16
N ARG A 23 -4.87 -16.59 -19.97
CA ARG A 23 -4.39 -15.94 -18.75
C ARG A 23 -4.46 -16.90 -17.59
N TYR A 24 -3.80 -16.55 -16.50
CA TYR A 24 -3.73 -17.41 -15.31
C TYR A 24 -4.38 -16.69 -14.13
N GLN A 25 -5.05 -17.48 -13.31
CA GLN A 25 -5.43 -17.07 -11.96
C GLN A 25 -4.21 -17.12 -11.04
N ARG A 26 -4.32 -16.56 -9.84
CA ARG A 26 -3.22 -16.53 -8.85
C ARG A 26 -2.73 -17.91 -8.41
N ASP A 27 -3.60 -18.91 -8.47
CA ASP A 27 -3.31 -20.31 -8.16
C ASP A 27 -2.67 -21.06 -9.35
N GLY A 28 -2.44 -20.39 -10.48
CA GLY A 28 -1.92 -20.96 -11.71
C GLY A 28 -2.98 -21.59 -12.61
N THR A 29 -4.27 -21.53 -12.24
CA THR A 29 -5.34 -22.11 -13.05
C THR A 29 -5.46 -21.38 -14.41
N PRO A 30 -5.31 -22.08 -15.56
CA PRO A 30 -5.43 -21.48 -16.87
C PRO A 30 -6.88 -21.06 -17.12
N THR A 31 -7.06 -19.87 -17.67
CA THR A 31 -8.37 -19.25 -17.92
C THR A 31 -8.36 -18.60 -19.30
N LEU A 32 -9.32 -18.96 -20.15
CA LEU A 32 -9.51 -18.32 -21.45
C LEU A 32 -10.43 -17.11 -21.33
N LEU A 33 -9.95 -15.98 -21.84
CA LEU A 33 -10.71 -14.74 -21.95
C LEU A 33 -10.93 -14.42 -23.42
N ARG A 34 -12.09 -13.85 -23.75
CA ARG A 34 -12.29 -13.22 -25.05
C ARG A 34 -11.47 -11.93 -25.10
N ARG A 35 -11.01 -11.54 -26.29
CA ARG A 35 -10.32 -10.26 -26.52
C ARG A 35 -11.21 -9.04 -26.33
N ASP A 36 -12.52 -9.20 -26.52
CA ASP A 36 -13.48 -8.11 -26.38
C ASP A 36 -13.66 -7.74 -24.90
N LEU A 37 -13.23 -6.51 -24.56
CA LEU A 37 -13.35 -5.93 -23.24
C LEU A 37 -14.76 -5.42 -22.99
N ILE A 38 -15.36 -5.85 -21.87
CA ILE A 38 -16.69 -5.40 -21.45
C ILE A 38 -16.59 -3.97 -20.88
N VAL A 39 -15.75 -3.82 -19.86
CA VAL A 39 -15.49 -2.58 -19.13
C VAL A 39 -14.02 -2.54 -18.74
N SER A 40 -13.43 -1.35 -18.73
CA SER A 40 -12.05 -1.09 -18.34
C SER A 40 -11.94 -0.33 -17.01
N GLY A 41 -10.77 -0.34 -16.37
CA GLY A 41 -10.54 0.24 -15.05
C GLY A 41 -10.87 1.74 -14.96
N ASP A 42 -10.60 2.52 -16.01
CA ASP A 42 -10.95 3.95 -16.11
C ASP A 42 -12.47 4.22 -16.06
N GLN A 43 -13.28 3.19 -16.33
CA GLN A 43 -14.73 3.26 -16.23
C GLN A 43 -15.26 2.86 -14.85
N LEU A 44 -14.40 2.34 -13.97
CA LEU A 44 -14.71 2.07 -12.57
C LEU A 44 -14.60 3.36 -11.75
N THR A 45 -15.65 3.70 -11.02
CA THR A 45 -15.69 4.88 -10.14
C THR A 45 -15.50 4.54 -8.67
N ASP A 46 -15.93 3.35 -8.25
CA ASP A 46 -15.78 2.88 -6.88
C ASP A 46 -15.87 1.36 -6.81
N ALA A 47 -15.18 0.77 -5.82
CA ALA A 47 -15.36 -0.62 -5.43
C ALA A 47 -15.20 -0.76 -3.91
N THR A 48 -16.24 -1.23 -3.25
CA THR A 48 -16.31 -1.28 -1.78
C THR A 48 -16.72 -2.66 -1.30
N PHE A 49 -15.96 -3.21 -0.35
CA PHE A 49 -16.31 -4.45 0.34
C PHE A 49 -17.49 -4.21 1.30
N ILE A 50 -18.50 -5.09 1.23
CA ILE A 50 -19.70 -5.03 2.07
C ILE A 50 -20.12 -6.44 2.52
N TYR A 51 -20.93 -6.51 3.57
CA TYR A 51 -21.72 -7.71 3.87
C TYR A 51 -23.13 -7.52 3.30
N SER A 52 -23.45 -8.25 2.23
CA SER A 52 -24.76 -8.26 1.59
C SER A 52 -25.53 -9.50 2.03
N GLN A 53 -26.67 -9.32 2.70
CA GLN A 53 -27.48 -10.43 3.25
C GLN A 53 -26.68 -11.41 4.13
N GLY A 54 -25.72 -10.89 4.91
CA GLY A 54 -24.85 -11.69 5.77
C GLY A 54 -23.73 -12.44 5.02
N GLN A 55 -23.61 -12.28 3.71
CA GLN A 55 -22.53 -12.86 2.91
C GLN A 55 -21.54 -11.77 2.46
N PRO A 56 -20.23 -12.06 2.42
CA PRO A 56 -19.25 -11.12 1.90
C PRO A 56 -19.48 -10.86 0.41
N ALA A 57 -19.42 -9.58 0.02
CA ALA A 57 -19.59 -9.14 -1.36
C ALA A 57 -18.78 -7.87 -1.64
N VAL A 58 -18.52 -7.60 -2.91
CA VAL A 58 -17.91 -6.34 -3.37
C VAL A 58 -18.94 -5.59 -4.20
N ASN A 59 -19.33 -4.41 -3.74
CA ASN A 59 -20.16 -3.49 -4.51
C ASN A 59 -19.27 -2.72 -5.50
N VAL A 60 -19.64 -2.73 -6.76
CA VAL A 60 -18.87 -2.15 -7.87
C VAL A 60 -19.72 -1.09 -8.55
N ARG A 61 -19.16 0.11 -8.71
CA ARG A 61 -19.82 1.23 -9.38
C ARG A 61 -19.03 1.71 -10.59
N LEU A 62 -19.70 1.77 -11.73
CA LEU A 62 -19.18 2.24 -13.00
C LEU A 62 -19.71 3.64 -13.33
N ASN A 63 -19.00 4.34 -14.21
CA ASN A 63 -19.53 5.53 -14.86
C ASN A 63 -20.61 5.15 -15.89
N SER A 64 -21.30 6.14 -16.47
CA SER A 64 -22.41 5.91 -17.41
C SER A 64 -21.98 5.13 -18.66
N GLN A 65 -20.77 5.34 -19.19
CA GLN A 65 -20.28 4.63 -20.36
C GLN A 65 -20.03 3.14 -20.06
N GLY A 66 -19.35 2.84 -18.96
CA GLY A 66 -19.14 1.47 -18.49
C GLY A 66 -20.46 0.77 -18.15
N GLY A 67 -21.39 1.48 -17.51
CA GLY A 67 -22.71 0.96 -17.16
C GLY A 67 -23.56 0.57 -18.36
N ASN A 68 -23.47 1.29 -19.49
CA ASN A 68 -24.20 0.94 -20.71
C ASN A 68 -23.62 -0.32 -21.37
N ARG A 69 -22.29 -0.45 -21.45
CA ARG A 69 -21.64 -1.67 -21.98
C ARG A 69 -21.91 -2.89 -21.11
N MET A 70 -21.89 -2.70 -19.79
CA MET A 70 -22.24 -3.76 -18.83
C MET A 70 -23.69 -4.20 -19.01
N LEU A 71 -24.61 -3.28 -19.23
CA LEU A 71 -26.03 -3.57 -19.47
C LEU A 71 -26.23 -4.41 -20.74
N GLU A 72 -25.68 -3.96 -21.87
CA GLU A 72 -25.76 -4.68 -23.14
C GLU A 72 -25.15 -6.10 -23.03
N THR A 73 -23.98 -6.20 -22.39
CA THR A 73 -23.29 -7.48 -22.26
C THR A 73 -24.04 -8.45 -21.36
N THR A 74 -24.54 -8.00 -20.20
CA THR A 74 -25.23 -8.87 -19.24
C THR A 74 -26.59 -9.35 -19.75
N GLN A 75 -27.29 -8.55 -20.56
CA GLN A 75 -28.52 -8.96 -21.24
C GLN A 75 -28.31 -10.19 -22.13
N ALA A 76 -27.22 -10.22 -22.90
CA ALA A 76 -26.92 -11.31 -23.83
C ALA A 76 -26.16 -12.50 -23.21
N ASN A 77 -25.68 -12.38 -21.96
CA ASN A 77 -24.77 -13.35 -21.35
C ASN A 77 -25.20 -13.81 -19.94
N LEU A 78 -26.49 -13.85 -19.66
CA LEU A 78 -27.01 -14.44 -18.42
C LEU A 78 -26.52 -15.89 -18.23
N ASN A 79 -26.21 -16.23 -16.99
CA ASN A 79 -25.66 -17.53 -16.56
C ASN A 79 -24.30 -17.90 -17.17
N ARG A 80 -23.62 -16.96 -17.85
CA ARG A 80 -22.27 -17.17 -18.38
C ARG A 80 -21.20 -16.61 -17.43
N PRO A 81 -19.98 -17.15 -17.45
CA PRO A 81 -18.89 -16.66 -16.60
C PRO A 81 -18.28 -15.35 -17.14
N MET A 82 -18.07 -14.42 -16.22
CA MET A 82 -17.33 -13.17 -16.38
C MET A 82 -16.07 -13.22 -15.54
N ALA A 83 -14.97 -12.70 -16.06
CA ALA A 83 -13.70 -12.67 -15.35
C ALA A 83 -13.22 -11.23 -15.21
N VAL A 84 -12.56 -10.94 -14.10
CA VAL A 84 -11.88 -9.67 -13.84
C VAL A 84 -10.39 -9.90 -14.05
N LEU A 85 -9.83 -9.19 -15.03
CA LEU A 85 -8.41 -9.20 -15.34
C LEU A 85 -7.75 -7.99 -14.69
N TYR A 86 -6.82 -8.23 -13.77
CA TYR A 86 -5.96 -7.20 -13.20
C TYR A 86 -4.70 -7.06 -14.05
N VAL A 87 -4.32 -5.83 -14.33
CA VAL A 87 -3.16 -5.49 -15.14
C VAL A 87 -2.28 -4.56 -14.34
N GLU A 88 -1.03 -4.95 -14.13
CA GLU A 88 -0.03 -4.15 -13.42
C GLU A 88 1.18 -3.93 -14.32
N GLU A 89 1.69 -2.69 -14.37
CA GLU A 89 2.96 -2.38 -15.01
C GLU A 89 4.04 -2.29 -13.95
N LYS A 90 5.03 -3.19 -14.01
CA LYS A 90 6.17 -3.22 -13.10
C LYS A 90 7.42 -2.72 -13.81
N PRO A 91 8.13 -1.71 -13.28
CA PRO A 91 9.44 -1.33 -13.79
C PRO A 91 10.45 -2.41 -13.40
N GLU A 92 11.08 -3.00 -14.41
CA GLU A 92 12.15 -3.97 -14.26
C GLU A 92 13.47 -3.29 -14.62
N LEU A 93 14.42 -3.33 -13.68
CA LEU A 93 15.77 -2.84 -13.89
C LEU A 93 16.57 -3.93 -14.60
N LEU A 94 16.87 -3.69 -15.87
CA LEU A 94 17.73 -4.57 -16.64
C LEU A 94 19.10 -3.91 -16.80
N GLU A 95 20.16 -4.69 -16.63
CA GLU A 95 21.51 -4.28 -16.98
C GLU A 95 21.80 -4.74 -18.40
N ARG A 96 22.05 -3.80 -19.31
CA ARG A 96 22.49 -4.09 -20.67
C ARG A 96 23.70 -3.23 -20.97
N ASP A 97 24.81 -3.86 -21.32
CA ASP A 97 26.07 -3.21 -21.70
C ASP A 97 26.61 -2.22 -20.65
N GLY A 98 26.41 -2.51 -19.35
CA GLY A 98 26.89 -1.68 -18.24
C GLY A 98 26.01 -0.46 -17.92
N GLU A 99 24.90 -0.27 -18.63
CA GLU A 99 23.89 0.75 -18.32
C GLU A 99 22.63 0.11 -17.73
N GLN A 100 22.06 0.74 -16.69
CA GLN A 100 20.76 0.36 -16.13
C GLN A 100 19.66 0.92 -17.02
N ILE A 101 18.93 0.04 -17.68
CA ILE A 101 17.75 0.38 -18.48
C ILE A 101 16.48 -0.03 -17.71
N ILE A 102 15.54 0.91 -17.57
CA ILE A 102 14.22 0.62 -17.01
C ILE A 102 13.35 0.06 -18.14
N ARG A 103 12.87 -1.17 -17.99
CA ARG A 103 11.86 -1.76 -18.87
C ARG A 103 10.56 -1.93 -18.09
N ASN A 104 9.45 -1.42 -18.62
CA ASN A 104 8.14 -1.73 -18.04
C ASN A 104 7.68 -3.10 -18.52
N THR A 105 7.47 -4.01 -17.59
CA THR A 105 6.88 -5.34 -17.83
C THR A 105 5.41 -5.31 -17.40
N ARG A 106 4.51 -5.76 -18.28
CA ARG A 106 3.07 -5.85 -18.03
C ARG A 106 2.72 -7.22 -17.48
N GLU A 107 2.23 -7.28 -16.26
CA GLU A 107 1.72 -8.49 -15.62
C GLU A 107 0.20 -8.50 -15.68
N GLU A 108 -0.39 -9.63 -16.08
CA GLU A 108 -1.83 -9.78 -16.27
C GLU A 108 -2.33 -11.02 -15.52
N THR A 109 -3.19 -10.81 -14.53
CA THR A 109 -3.65 -11.87 -13.63
C THR A 109 -5.16 -11.84 -13.50
N VAL A 110 -5.81 -13.00 -13.63
CA VAL A 110 -7.26 -13.14 -13.38
C VAL A 110 -7.48 -13.17 -11.87
N ILE A 111 -8.12 -12.14 -11.33
CA ILE A 111 -8.32 -11.98 -9.88
C ILE A 111 -9.70 -12.45 -9.41
N ASN A 112 -10.65 -12.62 -10.33
CA ASN A 112 -11.97 -13.15 -10.02
C ASN A 112 -12.63 -13.77 -11.27
N VAL A 113 -13.34 -14.87 -11.09
CA VAL A 113 -14.25 -15.44 -12.09
C VAL A 113 -15.61 -15.65 -11.41
N ALA A 114 -16.66 -15.02 -11.94
CA ALA A 114 -18.00 -15.07 -11.38
C ALA A 114 -19.05 -15.28 -12.47
N THR A 115 -20.15 -15.95 -12.12
CA THR A 115 -21.28 -16.13 -13.04
C THR A 115 -22.17 -14.89 -13.07
N ILE A 116 -22.58 -14.46 -14.26
CA ILE A 116 -23.55 -13.38 -14.44
C ILE A 116 -24.94 -13.88 -14.04
N ARG A 117 -25.42 -13.45 -12.87
CA ARG A 117 -26.73 -13.88 -12.31
C ARG A 117 -27.87 -12.88 -12.52
N GLY A 118 -27.60 -11.76 -13.17
CA GLY A 118 -28.58 -10.70 -13.38
C GLY A 118 -28.13 -9.75 -14.47
N ILE A 119 -29.06 -8.85 -14.82
CA ILE A 119 -28.81 -7.77 -15.77
C ILE A 119 -28.40 -6.55 -14.95
N PHE A 120 -27.22 -6.01 -15.24
CA PHE A 120 -26.62 -4.94 -14.44
C PHE A 120 -26.21 -3.76 -15.31
N SER A 121 -26.32 -2.54 -14.79
CA SER A 121 -25.85 -1.32 -15.45
C SER A 121 -24.68 -0.71 -14.67
N THR A 122 -24.84 0.48 -14.11
CA THR A 122 -23.77 1.20 -13.39
C THR A 122 -23.42 0.58 -12.05
N ASN A 123 -24.29 -0.21 -11.44
CA ASN A 123 -24.05 -0.81 -10.11
C ASN A 123 -24.28 -2.31 -10.18
N PHE A 124 -23.35 -3.08 -9.61
CA PHE A 124 -23.48 -4.52 -9.45
C PHE A 124 -22.67 -5.03 -8.26
N GLN A 125 -22.95 -6.25 -7.85
CA GLN A 125 -22.25 -6.92 -6.74
C GLN A 125 -21.52 -8.15 -7.24
N ILE A 126 -20.27 -8.31 -6.82
CA ILE A 126 -19.52 -9.56 -6.94
C ILE A 126 -19.70 -10.31 -5.61
N THR A 127 -20.27 -11.51 -5.66
CA THR A 127 -20.58 -12.35 -4.50
C THR A 127 -19.80 -13.66 -4.55
N GLY A 128 -19.90 -14.48 -3.49
CA GLY A 128 -19.21 -15.77 -3.42
C GLY A 128 -17.72 -15.66 -3.10
N VAL A 129 -17.30 -14.54 -2.50
CA VAL A 129 -15.94 -14.29 -2.03
C VAL A 129 -15.85 -14.50 -0.53
N THR A 130 -14.68 -14.87 -0.03
CA THR A 130 -14.40 -14.83 1.42
C THR A 130 -14.21 -13.37 1.88
N PRO A 131 -14.29 -13.07 3.19
CA PRO A 131 -14.05 -11.71 3.70
C PRO A 131 -12.69 -11.14 3.29
N PHE A 132 -11.64 -11.97 3.30
CA PHE A 132 -10.29 -11.56 2.92
C PHE A 132 -10.18 -11.30 1.41
N GLU A 133 -10.67 -12.24 0.58
CA GLU A 133 -10.69 -12.07 -0.87
C GLU A 133 -11.51 -10.87 -1.31
N GLY A 134 -12.65 -10.60 -0.65
CA GLY A 134 -13.49 -9.46 -0.97
C GLY A 134 -12.81 -8.12 -0.68
N GLN A 135 -12.08 -8.02 0.44
CA GLN A 135 -11.29 -6.82 0.76
C GLN A 135 -10.16 -6.60 -0.25
N ASP A 136 -9.42 -7.65 -0.59
CA ASP A 136 -8.33 -7.58 -1.57
C ASP A 136 -8.86 -7.25 -2.97
N LEU A 137 -9.95 -7.90 -3.41
CA LEU A 137 -10.59 -7.61 -4.69
C LEU A 137 -11.05 -6.14 -4.78
N ALA A 138 -11.70 -5.61 -3.74
CA ALA A 138 -12.11 -4.21 -3.70
C ALA A 138 -10.90 -3.25 -3.79
N LEU A 139 -9.80 -3.58 -3.12
CA LEU A 139 -8.56 -2.81 -3.19
C LEU A 139 -7.95 -2.83 -4.60
N LEU A 140 -7.81 -4.00 -5.21
CA LEU A 140 -7.24 -4.15 -6.55
C LEU A 140 -8.08 -3.48 -7.63
N LEU A 141 -9.41 -3.59 -7.54
CA LEU A 141 -10.32 -2.91 -8.45
C LEU A 141 -10.13 -1.38 -8.35
N ARG A 142 -10.09 -0.83 -7.14
CA ARG A 142 -9.83 0.60 -6.92
C ARG A 142 -8.43 1.02 -7.40
N ALA A 143 -7.41 0.21 -7.15
CA ALA A 143 -6.04 0.47 -7.60
C ALA A 143 -5.97 0.53 -9.13
N GLY A 144 -6.62 -0.41 -9.84
CA GLY A 144 -6.67 -0.45 -11.30
C GLY A 144 -7.52 0.65 -11.94
N ALA A 145 -8.38 1.33 -11.18
CA ALA A 145 -9.19 2.46 -11.65
C ALA A 145 -8.48 3.82 -11.57
N LEU A 146 -7.38 3.89 -10.83
CA LEU A 146 -6.57 5.10 -10.75
C LEU A 146 -5.73 5.22 -12.02
N ALA A 147 -6.15 6.13 -12.90
CA ALA A 147 -5.65 6.30 -14.27
C ALA A 147 -4.23 6.88 -14.41
N THR A 148 -3.39 6.81 -13.37
CA THR A 148 -2.07 7.45 -13.44
C THR A 148 -0.97 6.45 -13.06
N PRO A 149 -0.04 6.14 -13.97
CA PRO A 149 1.13 5.33 -13.62
C PRO A 149 1.90 6.05 -12.52
N ILE A 150 1.92 5.46 -11.32
CA ILE A 150 2.72 5.96 -10.22
C ILE A 150 4.15 5.49 -10.46
N PHE A 151 4.96 6.33 -11.09
CA PHE A 151 6.39 6.09 -11.18
C PHE A 151 7.02 6.36 -9.81
N LYS A 152 7.75 5.38 -9.28
CA LYS A 152 8.51 5.54 -8.03
C LYS A 152 9.75 6.39 -8.35
N VAL A 153 9.61 7.71 -8.23
CA VAL A 153 10.64 8.68 -8.68
C VAL A 153 11.88 8.66 -7.78
N GLU A 154 11.72 8.22 -6.52
CA GLU A 154 12.83 8.05 -5.58
C GLU A 154 12.35 7.19 -4.38
N GLU A 155 12.97 6.04 -4.14
CA GLU A 155 12.85 5.36 -2.86
C GLU A 155 14.04 5.76 -2.00
N ARG A 156 13.85 6.73 -1.09
CA ARG A 156 14.82 6.96 -0.03
C ARG A 156 14.65 5.88 1.02
N THR A 157 15.22 4.70 0.78
CA THR A 157 15.41 3.71 1.84
C THR A 157 16.44 4.28 2.81
N ILE A 158 15.96 4.90 3.88
CA ILE A 158 16.82 5.23 5.02
C ILE A 158 17.16 3.89 5.67
N GLY A 159 18.37 3.39 5.38
CA GLY A 159 18.87 2.16 5.97
C GLY A 159 18.90 2.27 7.50
N PRO A 160 18.68 1.15 8.23
CA PRO A 160 18.69 1.14 9.70
C PRO A 160 19.95 1.75 10.31
N SER A 161 21.08 1.70 9.61
CA SER A 161 22.36 2.28 10.03
C SER A 161 22.33 3.81 10.16
N LEU A 162 21.69 4.53 9.24
CA LEU A 162 21.56 5.99 9.31
C LEU A 162 20.67 6.41 10.50
N GLY A 163 19.67 5.59 10.86
CA GLY A 163 18.87 5.81 12.05
C GLY A 163 19.68 5.59 13.33
N GLN A 164 20.42 4.49 13.40
CA GLN A 164 21.25 4.13 14.55
C GLN A 164 22.35 5.17 14.81
N ASP A 165 23.07 5.60 13.77
CA ASP A 165 24.13 6.61 13.87
C ASP A 165 23.59 7.94 14.44
N ASN A 166 22.36 8.31 14.06
CA ASN A 166 21.72 9.53 14.56
C ASN A 166 21.29 9.41 16.02
N ILE A 167 20.85 8.23 16.46
CA ILE A 167 20.52 7.96 17.87
C ILE A 167 21.80 8.04 18.71
N ASP A 168 22.88 7.41 18.26
CA ASP A 168 24.14 7.37 19.01
C ASP A 168 24.76 8.76 19.14
N ARG A 169 24.78 9.54 18.05
CA ARG A 169 25.20 10.95 18.07
C ARG A 169 24.31 11.81 18.95
N GLY A 170 22.99 11.57 18.90
CA GLY A 170 22.03 12.30 19.73
C GLY A 170 22.20 12.02 21.22
N ARG A 171 22.43 10.76 21.60
CA ARG A 171 22.75 10.36 22.98
C ARG A 171 24.04 11.02 23.46
N ALA A 172 25.09 11.03 22.64
CA ALA A 172 26.34 11.68 22.96
C ALA A 172 26.18 13.20 23.14
N ALA A 173 25.39 13.86 22.28
CA ALA A 173 25.10 15.29 22.39
C ALA A 173 24.35 15.65 23.67
N VAL A 174 23.31 14.89 24.05
CA VAL A 174 22.56 15.11 25.29
C VAL A 174 23.44 14.93 26.52
N LEU A 175 24.23 13.85 26.57
CA LEU A 175 25.14 13.60 27.70
C LEU A 175 26.21 14.68 27.83
N THR A 176 26.83 15.08 26.72
CA THR A 176 27.88 16.10 26.72
C THR A 176 27.32 17.47 27.08
N GLY A 177 26.16 17.85 26.54
CA GLY A 177 25.48 19.10 26.86
C GLY A 177 25.05 19.16 28.33
N PHE A 178 24.46 18.08 28.84
CA PHE A 178 24.09 17.98 30.25
C PHE A 178 25.31 18.13 31.18
N LEU A 179 26.43 17.45 30.86
CA LEU A 179 27.65 17.52 31.66
C LEU A 179 28.26 18.94 31.67
N LEU A 180 28.27 19.62 30.51
CA LEU A 180 28.76 21.00 30.40
C LEU A 180 27.91 21.97 31.22
N VAL A 181 26.59 21.82 31.19
CA VAL A 181 25.65 22.63 31.99
C VAL A 181 25.88 22.42 33.48
N VAL A 182 25.97 21.17 33.94
CA VAL A 182 26.22 20.83 35.35
C VAL A 182 27.56 21.43 35.83
N LEU A 183 28.62 21.28 35.03
CA LEU A 183 29.93 21.86 35.36
C LEU A 183 29.87 23.39 35.44
N PHE A 184 29.15 24.04 34.53
CA PHE A 184 28.96 25.48 34.54
C PHE A 184 28.17 25.95 35.78
N MET A 185 27.06 25.26 36.10
CA MET A 185 26.22 25.56 37.26
C MET A 185 26.98 25.39 38.58
N ALA A 186 27.75 24.30 38.71
CA ALA A 186 28.60 24.07 39.88
C ALA A 186 29.70 25.13 40.04
N ALA A 187 30.33 25.57 38.94
CA ALA A 187 31.40 26.57 38.98
C ALA A 187 30.88 27.99 39.27
N TYR A 188 29.77 28.40 38.64
CA TYR A 188 29.25 29.76 38.71
C TYR A 188 28.35 29.98 39.94
N TYR A 189 27.46 29.03 40.25
CA TYR A 189 26.44 29.15 41.31
C TYR A 189 26.78 28.38 42.60
N ARG A 190 27.89 27.62 42.62
CA ARG A 190 28.41 26.89 43.80
C ARG A 190 27.33 26.01 44.48
N VAL A 191 26.99 26.29 45.73
CA VAL A 191 26.03 25.48 46.51
C VAL A 191 24.60 25.58 45.97
N PHE A 192 24.20 26.73 45.43
CA PHE A 192 22.89 26.88 44.79
C PHE A 192 22.81 26.17 43.43
N GLY A 193 23.96 26.04 42.75
CA GLY A 193 24.09 25.27 41.51
C GLY A 193 23.74 23.78 41.71
N LEU A 194 24.20 23.18 42.82
CA LEU A 194 23.88 21.78 43.15
C LEU A 194 22.38 21.51 43.29
N THR A 195 21.63 22.46 43.84
CA THR A 195 20.16 22.35 43.95
C THR A 195 19.50 22.49 42.58
N ALA A 196 20.01 23.37 41.72
CA ALA A 196 19.53 23.53 40.34
C ALA A 196 19.82 22.29 39.50
N ASP A 197 21.00 21.67 39.65
CA ASP A 197 21.37 20.42 38.96
C ASP A 197 20.44 19.26 39.34
N LEU A 198 20.02 19.19 40.61
CA LEU A 198 19.05 18.19 41.05
C LEU A 198 17.68 18.39 40.38
N ALA A 199 17.23 19.65 40.25
CA ALA A 199 15.99 20.00 39.57
C ALA A 199 16.07 19.70 38.05
N LEU A 200 17.21 20.01 37.43
CA LEU A 200 17.47 19.72 36.02
C LEU A 200 17.47 18.21 35.75
N PHE A 201 18.10 17.42 36.61
CA PHE A 201 18.09 15.97 36.51
C PHE A 201 16.68 15.40 36.66
N ALA A 202 15.91 15.87 37.64
CA ALA A 202 14.52 15.46 37.83
C ALA A 202 13.66 15.79 36.60
N ASN A 203 13.85 16.98 36.00
CA ASN A 203 13.15 17.38 34.78
C ASN A 203 13.46 16.42 33.61
N LEU A 204 14.73 16.06 33.41
CA LEU A 204 15.13 15.11 32.37
C LEU A 204 14.48 13.74 32.57
N VAL A 205 14.46 13.23 33.80
CA VAL A 205 13.81 11.95 34.15
C VAL A 205 12.31 12.01 33.86
N LEU A 206 11.64 13.11 34.20
CA LEU A 206 10.20 13.29 33.94
C LEU A 206 9.89 13.31 32.44
N ILE A 207 10.69 13.99 31.62
CA ILE A 207 10.53 14.03 30.17
C ILE A 207 10.66 12.61 29.59
N VAL A 208 11.69 11.86 29.98
CA VAL A 208 11.91 10.49 29.50
C VAL A 208 10.78 9.56 29.96
N ALA A 209 10.32 9.68 31.21
CA ALA A 209 9.21 8.89 31.73
C ALA A 209 7.90 9.17 30.96
N LEU A 210 7.61 10.44 30.66
CA LEU A 210 6.42 10.83 29.91
C LEU A 210 6.47 10.30 28.47
N LEU A 211 7.61 10.43 27.79
CA LEU A 211 7.80 9.89 26.43
C LEU A 211 7.63 8.36 26.41
N SER A 212 8.16 7.66 27.42
CA SER A 212 7.99 6.22 27.56
C SER A 212 6.54 5.81 27.80
N MET A 213 5.80 6.57 28.62
CA MET A 213 4.38 6.30 28.90
C MET A 213 3.51 6.49 27.66
N LEU A 214 3.83 7.48 26.83
CA LEU A 214 3.13 7.76 25.57
C LEU A 214 3.59 6.87 24.41
N GLN A 215 4.54 5.95 24.65
CA GLN A 215 5.19 5.14 23.60
C GLN A 215 5.74 5.98 22.44
N ALA A 216 6.14 7.22 22.74
CA ALA A 216 6.66 8.15 21.75
C ALA A 216 8.10 7.75 21.40
N SER A 217 8.43 7.71 20.10
CA SER A 217 9.78 7.42 19.65
C SER A 217 10.69 8.64 19.81
N LEU A 218 11.88 8.45 20.39
CA LEU A 218 12.90 9.49 20.50
C LEU A 218 13.58 9.69 19.14
N THR A 219 13.09 10.64 18.37
CA THR A 219 13.63 11.00 17.05
C THR A 219 14.62 12.16 17.14
N LEU A 220 15.37 12.43 16.07
CA LEU A 220 16.30 13.58 15.98
C LEU A 220 15.66 14.92 16.42
N PRO A 221 14.44 15.29 15.96
CA PRO A 221 13.74 16.48 16.47
C PRO A 221 13.44 16.42 17.97
N GLY A 222 13.10 15.24 18.50
CA GLY A 222 12.88 15.04 19.93
C GLY A 222 14.14 15.29 20.77
N ILE A 223 15.30 14.84 20.27
CA ILE A 223 16.60 15.08 20.92
C ILE A 223 16.93 16.58 20.94
N ALA A 224 16.69 17.29 19.84
CA ALA A 224 16.87 18.74 19.78
C ALA A 224 15.94 19.47 20.77
N GLY A 225 14.69 19.02 20.89
CA GLY A 225 13.73 19.53 21.88
C GLY A 225 14.22 19.34 23.33
N ILE A 226 14.79 18.17 23.67
CA ILE A 226 15.35 17.93 25.00
C ILE A 226 16.51 18.89 25.28
N VAL A 227 17.44 19.06 24.34
CA VAL A 227 18.57 20.01 24.50
C VAL A 227 18.07 21.44 24.70
N LEU A 228 17.02 21.86 23.98
CA LEU A 228 16.40 23.16 24.15
C LEU A 228 15.76 23.31 25.54
N THR A 229 15.03 22.31 26.01
CA THR A 229 14.43 22.34 27.36
C THR A 229 15.46 22.36 28.48
N VAL A 230 16.60 21.68 28.30
CA VAL A 230 17.73 21.73 29.23
C VAL A 230 18.32 23.14 29.27
N GLY A 231 18.49 23.80 28.12
CA GLY A 231 18.98 25.18 28.07
C GLY A 231 18.04 26.19 28.73
N MET A 232 16.72 26.04 28.53
CA MET A 232 15.72 26.92 29.16
C MET A 232 15.46 26.63 30.63
N ALA A 233 15.72 25.41 31.11
CA ALA A 233 15.56 25.07 32.52
C ALA A 233 16.68 25.62 33.41
N VAL A 234 17.74 26.13 32.79
CA VAL A 234 18.97 26.65 33.41
C VAL A 234 18.95 28.18 33.47
N ASP A 235 18.19 28.82 32.57
CA ASP A 235 17.82 30.25 32.63
C ASP A 235 16.80 30.50 33.76
#